data_AF-A0A653C9F2-F1
#
_entry.id   AF-A0A653C9F2-F1
#
_cell.length_a   1.000
_cell.length_b   1.000
_cell.length_c   1.000
_cell.angle_alpha   90.00
_cell.angle_beta   90.00
_cell.angle_gamma   90.00
#
_symmetry.space_group_name_H-M   'P 1'
#
loop_
_entity.id
_entity.type
_entity.pdbx_description
1 polymer ?
#
loop_
_entity_poly.entity_id
_entity_poly.type
_entity_poly.pdbx_seq_one_letter_code
_entity_poly.pdbx_strand_id
1 'polypeptide(L)' 'MKILFYVALILAAMAAYVQVADACIANGGACEGDGSMGNCCSGFCYQQAGWSIGYCRNR' A
#
# COMPACT_ATOMS: atom_id res chain seq x y z
N MET A 1 0.24 -17.13 36.26
CA MET A 1 -0.02 -17.91 35.02
C MET A 1 -0.99 -17.21 34.06
N LYS A 2 -2.14 -16.68 34.51
CA LYS A 2 -3.10 -15.98 33.63
C LYS A 2 -2.54 -14.70 32.97
N ILE A 3 -1.71 -13.94 33.70
CA ILE A 3 -1.07 -12.71 33.19
C ILE A 3 -0.17 -13.01 31.99
N LEU A 4 0.61 -14.09 32.05
CA LEU A 4 1.47 -14.52 30.95
C LEU A 4 0.67 -14.93 29.71
N PHE A 5 -0.51 -15.52 29.90
CA PHE A 5 -1.45 -15.83 28.82
C PHE A 5 -1.96 -14.56 28.12
N TYR A 6 -2.34 -13.52 28.88
CA TYR A 6 -2.80 -12.27 28.29
C TYR A 6 -1.67 -11.52 27.57
N VAL A 7 -0.46 -11.52 28.13
CA VAL A 7 0.72 -10.92 27.48
C VAL A 7 1.05 -11.63 26.17
N ALA A 8 0.98 -12.96 26.14
CA ALA A 8 1.18 -13.73 24.91
C ALA A 8 0.12 -13.42 23.84
N LEU A 9 -1.15 -13.26 24.24
CA LEU A 9 -2.23 -12.90 23.31
C LEU A 9 -2.06 -11.50 22.71
N ILE A 10 -1.64 -10.52 23.52
CA ILE A 10 -1.42 -9.14 23.05
C ILE A 10 -0.23 -9.08 22.08
N LEU A 11 0.87 -9.77 22.38
CA LEU A 11 2.03 -9.85 21.49
C LEU A 11 1.70 -10.53 20.16
N ALA A 12 0.91 -11.61 20.18
CA ALA A 12 0.45 -12.28 18.97
C ALA A 12 -0.44 -11.38 18.11
N ALA A 13 -1.32 -10.57 18.72
CA ALA A 13 -2.16 -9.62 17.99
C ALA A 13 -1.33 -8.51 17.32
N MET A 14 -0.27 -8.01 17.97
CA MET A 14 0.60 -6.98 17.40
C MET A 14 1.47 -7.48 16.24
N ALA A 15 1.84 -8.77 16.23
CA ALA A 15 2.60 -9.37 15.13
C ALA A 15 1.80 -9.44 13.81
N ALA A 16 0.46 -9.40 13.86
CA ALA A 16 -0.39 -9.34 12.67
C ALA A 16 -0.49 -7.93 12.06
N TYR A 17 -0.01 -6.89 12.74
CA TYR A 17 0.04 -5.51 12.26
C TYR A 17 1.34 -5.14 11.54
N VAL A 18 2.15 -6.14 11.14
CA VAL A 18 3.30 -5.91 10.26
C VAL A 18 2.78 -5.24 9.00
N GLN A 19 3.06 -3.95 8.94
CA GLN A 19 2.52 -3.06 7.94
C GLN A 19 2.97 -3.58 6.58
N VAL A 20 1.99 -3.88 5.73
CA VAL A 20 2.20 -3.96 4.30
C VAL A 20 2.67 -2.57 3.91
N ALA A 21 3.98 -2.36 3.94
CA ALA A 21 4.58 -1.24 3.24
C ALA A 21 4.36 -1.57 1.76
N ASP A 22 3.18 -1.23 1.25
CA ASP A 22 2.90 -1.26 -0.17
C ASP A 22 4.08 -0.54 -0.82
N ALA A 23 4.90 -1.29 -1.54
CA ALA A 23 6.00 -0.74 -2.32
C ALA A 23 5.36 0.21 -3.33
N CYS A 24 5.35 1.50 -2.99
CA CYS A 24 4.64 2.48 -3.78
C CYS A 24 5.42 2.75 -5.07
N ILE A 25 4.69 3.06 -6.14
CA ILE A 25 5.28 3.29 -7.44
C ILE A 25 5.86 4.71 -7.46
N ALA A 26 7.16 4.81 -7.76
CA ALA A 26 7.84 6.09 -7.87
C ALA A 26 7.28 6.93 -9.04
N ASN A 27 7.45 8.25 -8.98
CA ASN A 27 7.08 9.14 -10.08
C ASN A 27 7.76 8.73 -11.40
N GLY A 28 6.99 8.71 -12.49
CA GLY A 28 7.37 8.19 -13.80
C GLY A 28 7.09 6.69 -13.99
N GLY A 29 6.82 5.95 -12.92
CA GLY A 29 6.44 4.54 -13.02
C GLY A 29 5.03 4.36 -13.61
N ALA A 30 4.80 3.24 -14.30
CA ALA A 30 3.50 2.89 -14.85
C ALA A 30 2.48 2.63 -13.74
N CYS A 31 1.25 3.10 -13.93
CA CYS A 31 0.15 2.90 -13.00
C CYS A 31 -1.18 2.80 -13.74
N GLU A 32 -2.18 2.20 -13.08
CA GLU A 32 -3.58 2.24 -13.49
C GLU A 32 -4.40 2.98 -12.44
N GLY A 33 -5.36 3.79 -12.90
CA GLY A 33 -6.20 4.64 -12.04
C GLY A 33 -7.17 3.85 -11.17
N ASP A 34 -7.38 2.57 -11.47
CA ASP A 34 -8.13 1.63 -10.62
C ASP A 34 -7.27 1.01 -9.50
N GLY A 35 -5.95 1.22 -9.52
CA GLY A 35 -5.00 0.71 -8.53
C GLY A 35 -4.58 -0.76 -8.75
N SER A 36 -4.93 -1.38 -9.87
CA SER A 36 -4.60 -2.79 -10.17
C SER A 36 -3.08 -3.07 -10.18
N MET A 37 -2.28 -2.09 -10.58
CA MET A 37 -0.81 -2.14 -10.63
C MET A 37 -0.13 -1.66 -9.34
N GLY A 38 -0.90 -1.34 -8.30
CA GLY A 38 -0.42 -0.69 -7.07
C GLY A 38 -0.57 0.82 -7.10
N ASN A 39 -0.19 1.46 -6.00
CA ASN A 39 -0.41 2.90 -5.79
C ASN A 39 0.88 3.72 -5.96
N CYS A 40 0.76 4.86 -6.62
CA CYS A 40 1.84 5.84 -6.69
C CYS A 40 2.20 6.39 -5.29
N CYS A 41 3.49 6.61 -5.02
CA CYS A 41 3.93 7.23 -3.76
C CYS A 41 3.35 8.64 -3.55
N SER A 42 3.06 9.35 -4.63
CA SER A 42 2.38 10.65 -4.63
C SER A 42 0.87 10.56 -4.39
N GLY A 43 0.30 9.35 -4.40
CA GLY A 43 -1.14 9.12 -4.39
C GLY A 43 -1.85 9.66 -5.63
N PHE A 44 -1.14 9.78 -6.77
CA PHE A 44 -1.70 10.27 -8.03
C PHE A 44 -1.12 9.54 -9.24
N CYS A 45 -2.02 8.81 -9.92
CA CYS A 45 -1.78 8.21 -11.23
C CYS A 45 -2.35 9.13 -12.31
N TYR A 46 -1.50 9.58 -13.23
CA TYR A 46 -1.94 10.37 -14.37
C TYR A 46 -2.28 9.44 -15.54
N GLN A 47 -3.57 9.13 -15.65
CA GLN A 47 -4.15 8.34 -16.74
C GLN A 47 -5.25 9.17 -17.41
N GLN A 48 -5.11 9.43 -18.72
CA GLN A 48 -6.13 10.15 -19.48
C GLN A 48 -7.24 9.20 -19.96
N ALA A 49 -8.43 9.74 -20.22
CA ALA A 49 -9.54 8.97 -20.75
C ALA A 49 -9.14 8.30 -22.08
N GLY A 50 -9.29 6.98 -22.16
CA GLY A 50 -8.91 6.18 -23.33
C GLY A 50 -7.47 5.64 -23.29
N TRP A 51 -6.66 5.95 -22.28
CA TRP A 51 -5.35 5.31 -22.09
C TRP A 51 -5.51 4.02 -21.29
N SER A 52 -4.87 2.94 -21.76
CA SER A 52 -4.85 1.68 -20.99
C SER A 52 -3.98 1.76 -19.75
N ILE A 53 -2.87 2.50 -19.80
CA ILE A 53 -1.90 2.66 -18.70
C ILE A 53 -1.54 4.15 -18.56
N GLY A 54 -1.48 4.63 -17.33
CA GLY A 54 -0.98 5.95 -16.95
C GLY A 54 0.41 5.90 -16.33
N TYR A 55 0.84 7.01 -15.74
CA TYR A 55 2.09 7.06 -14.98
C TYR A 55 1.98 7.92 -13.73
N CYS A 56 2.78 7.56 -12.72
CA CYS A 56 2.82 8.27 -11.46
C CYS A 56 3.45 9.65 -11.64
N ARG A 57 2.86 10.68 -11.04
CA ARG A 57 3.47 12.00 -10.94
C ARG A 57 3.00 12.70 -9.67
N ASN A 58 3.65 13.81 -9.33
CA ASN A 58 3.14 14.68 -8.29
C ASN A 58 1.75 15.23 -8.68
N ARG A 59 0.89 15.39 -7.66
CA ARG A 59 -0.42 16.04 -7.79
C ARG A 59 -0.25 17.46 -8.34
#